data_AF-X1MQM4-F1
#
_entry.id   AF-X1MQM4-F1
#
_cell.length_a   1.000
_cell.length_b   1.000
_cell.length_c   1.000
_cell.angle_alpha   90.00
_cell.angle_beta   90.00
_cell.angle_gamma   90.00
#
_symmetry.space_group_name_H-M   'P 1'
#
loop_
_entity.id
_entity.type
_entity.pdbx_description
1 polymer ?
#
loop_
_entity_poly.entity_id
_entity_poly.type
_entity_poly.pdbx_seq_one_letter_code
_entity_poly.pdbx_strand_id
1 'polypeptide(L)'
;EAYEKAIKEQEIEAIAQPHIEITQTDPVVFKAIVPLPPKVELGDYHHIQVTSEPVELTEDNVNAVIEQLRHRQATWEPVERPVDFNDLVVLDIESNIEDKPFINQKAIQYQVLHNLPFPAPGFAEHLPGMKSNEDKEFKLQFPLDFPRGELAGKEPLFKVRVIEIKQEKLPDLDDEFARGVNPDFKTLDSLRDQVSADLKLRAEEKAGIDFEERVIEAVVDLAELEFPPILVEMEVDRLLNEQSRRLQMSGKGL
;
A
#
# COMPACT_ATOMS: atom_id res chain seq x y z
N GLU A 1 47.90 -16.60 1.16
CA GLU A 1 48.88 -17.58 0.62
C GLU A 1 48.47 -19.05 0.78
N ALA A 2 48.47 -19.65 1.98
CA ALA A 2 48.14 -21.09 2.13
C ALA A 2 46.71 -21.44 1.65
N TYR A 3 45.74 -20.58 1.95
CA TYR A 3 44.36 -20.68 1.45
C TYR A 3 44.27 -20.59 -0.08
N GLU A 4 44.93 -19.59 -0.68
CA GLU A 4 44.88 -19.37 -2.14
C GLU A 4 45.54 -20.50 -2.93
N LYS A 5 46.60 -21.11 -2.37
CA LYS A 5 47.20 -22.33 -2.95
C LYS A 5 46.23 -23.51 -2.88
N ALA A 6 45.59 -23.75 -1.74
CA ALA A 6 44.65 -24.86 -1.56
C ALA A 6 43.44 -24.75 -2.51
N ILE A 7 42.91 -23.54 -2.71
CA ILE A 7 41.82 -23.30 -3.66
C ILE A 7 42.24 -23.57 -5.10
N LYS A 8 43.44 -23.12 -5.51
CA LYS A 8 43.95 -23.35 -6.86
C LYS A 8 44.28 -24.83 -7.13
N GLU A 9 44.80 -25.54 -6.13
CA GLU A 9 45.12 -26.97 -6.26
C GLU A 9 43.87 -27.85 -6.31
N GLN A 10 42.79 -27.45 -5.64
CA GLN A 10 41.52 -28.18 -5.58
C GLN A 10 40.48 -27.70 -6.62
N GLU A 11 40.84 -26.73 -7.47
CA GLU A 11 39.95 -26.13 -8.48
C GLU A 11 38.61 -25.63 -7.89
N ILE A 12 38.66 -25.08 -6.67
CA ILE A 12 37.46 -24.61 -5.97
C ILE A 12 37.07 -23.21 -6.48
N GLU A 13 35.87 -23.08 -7.02
CA GLU A 13 35.29 -21.77 -7.32
C GLU A 13 34.63 -21.20 -6.05
N ALA A 14 35.30 -20.26 -5.38
CA ALA A 14 34.75 -19.59 -4.21
C ALA A 14 33.92 -18.37 -4.63
N ILE A 15 32.68 -18.26 -4.11
CA ILE A 15 31.78 -17.14 -4.45
C ILE A 15 31.86 -15.95 -3.50
N ALA A 16 32.45 -16.14 -2.32
CA ALA A 16 32.64 -15.09 -1.32
C ALA A 16 33.90 -15.37 -0.49
N GLN A 17 34.28 -14.41 0.36
CA GLN A 17 35.43 -14.57 1.25
C GLN A 17 35.19 -15.74 2.23
N PRO A 18 36.22 -16.54 2.52
CA PRO A 18 36.10 -17.66 3.43
C PRO A 18 35.92 -17.17 4.87
N HIS A 19 35.20 -17.95 5.67
CA HIS A 19 35.27 -17.80 7.12
C HIS A 19 36.46 -18.59 7.65
N ILE A 20 37.39 -17.94 8.34
CA ILE A 20 38.61 -18.57 8.86
C ILE A 20 38.50 -18.71 10.38
N GLU A 21 38.52 -19.94 10.87
CA GLU A 21 38.59 -20.27 12.30
C GLU A 21 39.97 -20.81 12.64
N ILE A 22 40.66 -20.18 13.60
CA ILE A 22 41.96 -20.66 14.06
C ILE A 22 41.74 -21.66 15.21
N THR A 23 41.98 -22.94 14.93
CA THR A 23 41.83 -24.04 15.89
C THR A 23 43.04 -24.23 16.81
N GLN A 24 44.24 -23.91 16.34
CA GLN A 24 45.47 -24.04 17.12
C GLN A 24 46.46 -22.97 16.66
N THR A 25 47.22 -22.40 17.59
CA THR A 25 48.15 -21.29 17.32
C THR A 25 49.61 -21.72 17.30
N ASP A 26 49.95 -22.90 17.84
CA ASP A 26 51.30 -23.47 17.73
C ASP A 26 51.27 -25.01 17.76
N PRO A 27 51.49 -25.70 16.62
CA PRO A 27 51.58 -25.11 15.28
C PRO A 27 50.26 -24.48 14.85
N VAL A 28 50.31 -23.49 13.95
CA VAL A 28 49.11 -22.80 13.44
C VAL A 28 48.27 -23.78 12.60
N VAL A 29 47.08 -24.10 13.08
CA VAL A 29 46.07 -24.89 12.38
C VAL A 29 44.81 -24.07 12.29
N PHE A 30 44.34 -23.80 11.07
CA PHE A 30 43.12 -23.05 10.81
C PHE A 30 42.19 -23.84 9.89
N LYS A 31 40.89 -23.68 10.09
CA LYS A 31 39.82 -24.19 9.25
C LYS A 31 39.28 -23.02 8.43
N ALA A 32 39.29 -23.16 7.10
CA ALA A 32 38.66 -22.20 6.20
C ALA A 32 37.36 -22.81 5.65
N ILE A 33 36.22 -22.19 5.97
CA ILE A 33 34.92 -22.54 5.41
C ILE A 33 34.73 -21.72 4.15
N VAL A 34 34.70 -22.39 2.99
CA VAL A 34 34.62 -21.75 1.68
C VAL A 34 33.22 -21.90 1.12
N PRO A 35 32.51 -20.79 0.86
CA PRO A 35 31.22 -20.85 0.20
C PRO A 35 31.42 -21.18 -1.29
N LEU A 36 30.79 -22.27 -1.71
CA LEU A 36 30.78 -22.77 -3.09
C LEU A 36 29.58 -22.19 -3.86
N PRO A 37 29.62 -22.15 -5.21
CA PRO A 37 28.46 -21.77 -6.00
C PRO A 37 27.26 -22.68 -5.69
N PRO A 38 26.03 -22.13 -5.72
CA PRO A 38 24.84 -22.93 -5.51
C PRO A 38 24.69 -23.96 -6.63
N LYS A 39 24.24 -25.16 -6.28
CA LYS A 39 23.83 -26.18 -7.24
C LYS A 39 22.32 -26.14 -7.37
N VAL A 40 21.85 -26.12 -8.61
CA VAL A 40 20.42 -26.04 -8.94
C VAL A 40 20.08 -27.21 -9.86
N GLU A 41 19.16 -28.06 -9.41
CA GLU A 41 18.58 -29.14 -10.20
C GLU A 41 17.12 -28.80 -10.48
N LEU A 42 16.79 -28.43 -11.71
CA LEU A 42 15.47 -27.88 -12.08
C LEU A 42 14.34 -28.92 -12.19
N GLY A 43 14.64 -30.20 -11.97
CA GLY A 43 13.68 -31.29 -12.18
C GLY A 43 13.14 -31.37 -13.63
N ASP A 44 11.95 -31.95 -13.77
CA ASP A 44 11.27 -32.11 -15.07
C ASP A 44 10.33 -30.93 -15.37
N TYR A 45 10.91 -29.74 -15.50
CA TYR A 45 10.18 -28.50 -15.74
C TYR A 45 9.40 -28.46 -17.07
N HIS A 46 9.68 -29.38 -18.01
CA HIS A 46 8.98 -29.45 -19.29
C HIS A 46 7.55 -29.99 -19.15
N HIS A 47 7.22 -30.66 -18.04
CA HIS A 47 5.88 -31.17 -17.75
C HIS A 47 4.99 -30.18 -16.99
N ILE A 48 5.51 -29.01 -16.62
CA ILE A 48 4.73 -27.98 -15.93
C ILE A 48 3.64 -27.46 -16.87
N GLN A 49 2.39 -27.58 -16.45
CA GLN A 49 1.24 -26.98 -17.12
C GLN A 49 0.63 -25.95 -16.20
N VAL A 50 0.93 -24.67 -16.46
CA VAL A 50 0.24 -23.54 -15.84
C VAL A 50 -0.77 -23.01 -16.84
N THR A 51 -2.01 -22.82 -16.41
CA THR A 51 -3.06 -22.19 -17.21
C THR A 51 -3.15 -20.71 -16.86
N SER A 52 -3.17 -19.85 -17.88
CA SER A 52 -3.54 -18.45 -17.71
C SER A 52 -5.06 -18.34 -17.54
N GLU A 53 -5.49 -17.52 -16.59
CA GLU A 53 -6.91 -17.19 -16.44
C GLU A 53 -7.28 -16.08 -17.43
N PRO A 54 -8.40 -16.22 -18.17
CA PRO A 54 -8.83 -15.18 -19.07
C PRO A 54 -9.19 -13.92 -18.28
N VAL A 55 -8.69 -12.78 -18.76
CA VAL A 55 -9.07 -11.47 -18.26
C VAL A 55 -10.46 -11.14 -18.78
N GLU A 56 -11.47 -11.28 -17.92
CA GLU A 56 -12.84 -10.87 -18.24
C GLU A 56 -13.09 -9.43 -17.76
N LEU A 57 -13.27 -8.53 -18.72
CA LEU A 57 -13.71 -7.16 -18.47
C LEU A 57 -15.19 -7.03 -18.77
N THR A 58 -15.97 -6.71 -17.74
CA THR A 58 -17.39 -6.40 -17.88
C THR A 58 -17.59 -4.89 -18.05
N GLU A 59 -18.75 -4.51 -18.60
CA GLU A 59 -19.14 -3.09 -18.65
C GLU A 59 -19.25 -2.47 -17.26
N ASP A 60 -19.59 -3.27 -16.24
CA ASP A 60 -19.65 -2.82 -14.84
C ASP A 60 -18.30 -2.33 -14.33
N ASN A 61 -17.19 -2.95 -14.75
CA ASN A 61 -15.85 -2.50 -14.40
C ASN A 61 -15.55 -1.11 -15.01
N VAL A 62 -15.96 -0.89 -16.27
CA VAL A 62 -15.80 0.39 -16.95
C VAL A 62 -16.68 1.46 -16.28
N ASN A 63 -17.94 1.12 -15.97
CA ASN A 63 -18.86 2.00 -15.25
C ASN A 63 -18.32 2.39 -13.88
N ALA A 64 -17.75 1.45 -13.12
CA ALA A 64 -17.19 1.73 -11.81
C ALA A 64 -16.04 2.75 -11.89
N VAL A 65 -15.15 2.63 -12.88
CA VAL A 65 -14.06 3.59 -13.08
C VAL A 65 -14.61 4.96 -13.50
N ILE A 66 -15.63 5.00 -14.37
CA ILE A 66 -16.26 6.26 -14.80
C ILE A 66 -16.94 6.95 -13.63
N GLU A 67 -17.67 6.21 -12.78
CA GLU A 67 -18.27 6.78 -11.57
C GLU A 67 -17.20 7.29 -10.61
N GLN A 68 -16.07 6.59 -10.43
CA GLN A 68 -14.94 7.12 -9.66
C GLN A 68 -14.38 8.42 -10.25
N LEU A 69 -14.25 8.52 -11.57
CA LEU A 69 -13.86 9.76 -12.24
C LEU A 69 -14.90 10.86 -12.02
N ARG A 70 -16.19 10.51 -12.05
CA ARG A 70 -17.31 11.42 -11.83
C ARG A 70 -17.28 12.04 -10.43
N HIS A 71 -17.06 11.23 -9.40
CA HIS A 71 -16.85 11.71 -8.03
C HIS A 71 -15.61 12.62 -7.91
N ARG A 72 -14.52 12.33 -8.63
CA ARG A 72 -13.33 13.20 -8.62
C ARG A 72 -13.55 14.56 -9.26
N GLN A 73 -14.47 14.64 -10.22
CA GLN A 73 -14.84 15.89 -10.90
C GLN A 73 -16.03 16.59 -10.25
N ALA A 74 -16.58 16.01 -9.19
CA ALA A 74 -17.71 16.58 -8.49
C ALA A 74 -17.36 17.95 -7.92
N THR A 75 -18.35 18.83 -7.94
CA THR A 75 -18.25 20.14 -7.32
C THR A 75 -19.00 20.14 -5.99
N TRP A 76 -18.52 20.94 -5.04
CA TRP A 76 -19.13 21.05 -3.71
C TRP A 76 -19.99 22.31 -3.64
N GLU A 77 -21.32 22.15 -3.61
CA GLU A 77 -22.26 23.25 -3.52
C GLU A 77 -22.77 23.43 -2.08
N PRO A 78 -22.79 24.65 -1.52
CA PRO A 78 -23.37 24.90 -0.20
C PRO A 78 -24.87 24.56 -0.17
N VAL A 79 -25.32 23.89 0.89
CA VAL A 79 -26.72 23.49 1.07
C VAL A 79 -27.25 23.81 2.47
N GLU A 80 -28.52 24.21 2.55
CA GLU A 80 -29.21 24.51 3.81
C GLU A 80 -30.10 23.33 4.25
N ARG A 81 -29.49 22.15 4.45
CA ARG A 81 -30.16 20.95 4.99
C ARG A 81 -29.34 20.32 6.11
N PRO A 82 -29.92 19.42 6.93
CA PRO A 82 -29.14 18.65 7.89
C PRO A 82 -28.03 17.85 7.19
N VAL A 83 -26.91 17.68 7.87
CA VAL A 83 -25.77 16.86 7.42
C VAL A 83 -26.26 15.45 7.12
N ASP A 84 -25.82 14.91 5.98
CA ASP A 84 -26.01 13.52 5.60
C ASP A 84 -24.65 12.87 5.30
N PHE A 85 -24.64 11.55 5.11
CA PHE A 85 -23.45 10.85 4.62
C PHE A 85 -23.07 11.34 3.22
N ASN A 86 -21.76 11.30 2.93
CA ASN A 86 -21.11 11.82 1.72
C ASN A 86 -21.06 13.34 1.58
N ASP A 87 -21.65 14.11 2.50
CA ASP A 87 -21.52 15.58 2.50
C ASP A 87 -20.11 16.01 2.93
N LEU A 88 -19.65 17.15 2.41
CA LEU A 88 -18.45 17.85 2.86
C LEU A 88 -18.86 18.95 3.83
N VAL A 89 -18.49 18.82 5.09
CA VAL A 89 -18.81 19.78 6.13
C VAL A 89 -17.57 20.56 6.53
N VAL A 90 -17.73 21.86 6.73
CA VAL A 90 -16.73 22.70 7.39
C VAL A 90 -17.09 22.73 8.86
N LEU A 91 -16.21 22.24 9.73
CA LEU A 91 -16.49 22.13 11.15
C LEU A 91 -15.29 22.53 12.03
N ASP A 92 -15.60 22.95 13.25
CA ASP A 92 -14.63 23.08 14.33
C ASP A 92 -14.67 21.80 15.16
N ILE A 93 -13.51 21.21 15.43
CA ILE A 93 -13.35 20.05 16.32
C ILE A 93 -12.47 20.45 17.48
N GLU A 94 -13.01 20.31 18.68
CA GLU A 94 -12.27 20.38 19.93
C GLU A 94 -12.42 19.04 20.66
N SER A 95 -11.32 18.43 21.07
CA SER A 95 -11.30 17.15 21.76
C SER A 95 -10.31 17.19 22.91
N ASN A 96 -10.74 16.70 24.08
CA ASN A 96 -9.92 16.61 25.28
C ASN A 96 -9.81 15.15 25.74
N ILE A 97 -8.62 14.75 26.15
CA ILE A 97 -8.33 13.46 26.78
C ILE A 97 -7.77 13.73 28.17
N GLU A 98 -8.44 13.24 29.22
CA GLU A 98 -7.97 13.38 30.61
C GLU A 98 -7.62 14.86 30.96
N ASP A 99 -8.51 15.79 30.57
CA ASP A 99 -8.36 17.24 30.73
C ASP A 99 -7.18 17.89 29.99
N LYS A 100 -6.54 17.18 29.06
CA LYS A 100 -5.55 17.75 28.13
C LYS A 100 -6.14 17.93 26.73
N PRO A 101 -5.95 19.08 26.08
CA PRO A 101 -6.38 19.28 24.69
C PRO A 101 -5.61 18.33 23.77
N PHE A 102 -6.36 17.51 23.04
CA PHE A 102 -5.83 16.53 22.08
C PHE A 102 -5.99 17.01 20.63
N ILE A 103 -7.19 17.46 20.27
CA ILE A 103 -7.47 18.05 18.95
C ILE A 103 -8.10 19.41 19.18
N ASN A 104 -7.59 20.43 18.50
CA ASN A 104 -8.22 21.74 18.40
C ASN A 104 -7.99 22.25 16.99
N GLN A 105 -8.92 21.91 16.10
CA GLN A 105 -8.88 22.29 14.71
C GLN A 105 -10.13 23.10 14.39
N LYS A 106 -9.94 24.24 13.73
CA LYS A 106 -11.02 25.15 13.37
C LYS A 106 -11.15 25.27 11.87
N ALA A 107 -12.38 25.40 11.40
CA ALA A 107 -12.75 25.52 9.99
C ALA A 107 -12.12 24.43 9.10
N ILE A 108 -12.07 23.19 9.60
CA ILE A 108 -11.56 22.08 8.80
C ILE A 108 -12.64 21.53 7.89
N GLN A 109 -12.23 21.17 6.67
CA GLN A 109 -13.08 20.44 5.74
C GLN A 109 -13.02 18.96 6.09
N TYR A 110 -14.19 18.38 6.38
CA TYR A 110 -14.34 16.99 6.73
C TYR A 110 -15.42 16.36 5.86
N GLN A 111 -15.10 15.28 5.15
CA GLN A 111 -16.08 14.52 4.39
C GLN A 111 -16.72 13.48 5.29
N VAL A 112 -18.06 13.44 5.36
CA VAL A 112 -18.79 12.53 6.25
C VAL A 112 -18.89 11.15 5.59
N LEU A 113 -17.82 10.36 5.70
CA LEU A 113 -17.78 8.97 5.19
C LEU A 113 -17.67 7.97 6.34
N HIS A 114 -18.23 6.78 6.12
CA HIS A 114 -18.08 5.67 7.05
C HIS A 114 -16.61 5.25 7.20
N ASN A 115 -16.25 4.76 8.39
CA ASN A 115 -14.94 4.17 8.68
C ASN A 115 -13.74 5.10 8.42
N LEU A 116 -13.92 6.41 8.44
CA LEU A 116 -12.77 7.31 8.40
C LEU A 116 -11.94 7.19 9.69
N PRO A 117 -10.62 6.95 9.60
CA PRO A 117 -9.76 6.81 10.77
C PRO A 117 -9.50 8.16 11.46
N PHE A 118 -9.75 9.26 10.76
CA PHE A 118 -9.63 10.62 11.28
C PHE A 118 -11.04 11.23 11.47
N PRO A 119 -11.30 12.00 12.55
CA PRO A 119 -10.44 12.23 13.72
C PRO A 119 -10.38 11.02 14.67
N ALA A 120 -11.42 10.17 14.64
CA ALA A 120 -11.49 8.91 15.33
C ALA A 120 -12.49 7.97 14.60
N PRO A 121 -12.27 6.64 14.61
CA PRO A 121 -13.21 5.69 14.05
C PRO A 121 -14.61 5.85 14.67
N GLY A 122 -15.67 5.92 13.86
CA GLY A 122 -17.05 6.15 14.32
C GLY A 122 -17.44 7.62 14.52
N PHE A 123 -16.50 8.57 14.42
CA PHE A 123 -16.80 10.00 14.55
C PHE A 123 -17.85 10.47 13.53
N ALA A 124 -17.71 10.04 12.28
CA ALA A 124 -18.61 10.41 11.20
C ALA A 124 -20.08 9.99 11.45
N GLU A 125 -20.34 8.96 12.26
CA GLU A 125 -21.69 8.48 12.55
C GLU A 125 -22.49 9.42 13.46
N HIS A 126 -21.80 10.31 14.17
CA HIS A 126 -22.42 11.29 15.05
C HIS A 126 -22.76 12.62 14.36
N LEU A 127 -22.30 12.86 13.13
CA LEU A 127 -22.54 14.10 12.39
C LEU A 127 -23.90 14.17 11.67
N PRO A 128 -24.45 13.07 11.10
CA PRO A 128 -25.74 13.12 10.43
C PRO A 128 -26.86 13.70 11.29
N GLY A 129 -27.70 14.53 10.68
CA GLY A 129 -28.82 15.22 11.30
C GLY A 129 -28.48 16.57 11.94
N MET A 130 -27.20 16.94 12.10
CA MET A 130 -26.81 18.27 12.56
C MET A 130 -27.09 19.35 11.51
N LYS A 131 -27.42 20.56 11.94
CA LYS A 131 -27.60 21.72 11.06
C LYS A 131 -26.37 22.64 11.08
N SER A 132 -26.28 23.54 10.10
CA SER A 132 -25.29 24.62 10.11
C SER A 132 -25.47 25.49 11.37
N ASN A 133 -24.34 25.85 11.97
CA ASN A 133 -24.17 26.54 13.26
C ASN A 133 -24.67 25.77 14.49
N GLU A 134 -24.81 24.45 14.40
CA GLU A 134 -25.16 23.60 15.54
C GLU A 134 -23.91 23.05 16.24
N ASP A 135 -23.95 23.07 17.57
CA ASP A 135 -22.94 22.49 18.46
C ASP A 135 -23.41 21.12 18.96
N LYS A 136 -22.53 20.12 18.91
CA LYS A 136 -22.79 18.79 19.46
C LYS A 136 -21.59 18.29 20.24
N GLU A 137 -21.85 17.71 21.41
CA GLU A 137 -20.85 17.07 22.23
C GLU A 137 -21.16 15.58 22.35
N PHE A 138 -20.17 14.73 22.08
CA PHE A 138 -20.30 13.29 22.24
C PHE A 138 -18.97 12.66 22.67
N LYS A 139 -19.06 11.50 23.32
CA LYS A 139 -17.90 10.71 23.72
C LYS A 139 -17.69 9.59 22.73
N LEU A 140 -16.44 9.30 22.42
CA LEU A 140 -16.10 8.21 21.52
C LEU A 140 -14.90 7.45 22.07
N GLN A 141 -15.01 6.13 22.13
CA GLN A 141 -13.94 5.27 22.61
C GLN A 141 -13.01 4.89 21.46
N PHE A 142 -11.72 5.16 21.60
CA PHE A 142 -10.72 4.69 20.64
C PHE A 142 -10.56 3.16 20.73
N PRO A 143 -10.43 2.48 19.58
CA PRO A 143 -10.09 1.06 19.56
C PRO A 143 -8.80 0.74 20.32
N LEU A 144 -8.70 -0.46 20.88
CA LEU A 144 -7.50 -0.93 21.60
C LEU A 144 -6.29 -1.13 20.68
N ASP A 145 -6.53 -1.34 19.39
CA ASP A 145 -5.54 -1.53 18.33
C ASP A 145 -5.19 -0.22 17.60
N PHE A 146 -5.57 0.93 18.15
CA PHE A 146 -5.31 2.21 17.49
C PHE A 146 -3.80 2.45 17.32
N PRO A 147 -3.30 2.85 16.12
CA PRO A 147 -1.87 2.95 15.83
C PRO A 147 -1.08 3.86 16.78
N ARG A 148 -1.74 4.80 17.45
CA ARG A 148 -1.17 5.58 18.54
C ARG A 148 -1.55 4.94 19.87
N GLY A 149 -0.63 4.14 20.43
CA GLY A 149 -0.84 3.45 21.71
C GLY A 149 -1.18 4.37 22.89
N GLU A 150 -0.82 5.65 22.82
CA GLU A 150 -1.20 6.67 23.83
C GLU A 150 -2.71 7.00 23.84
N LEU A 151 -3.42 6.69 22.75
CA LEU A 151 -4.85 6.98 22.56
C LEU A 151 -5.70 5.72 22.61
N ALA A 152 -5.09 4.54 22.43
CA ALA A 152 -5.78 3.26 22.42
C ALA A 152 -6.59 3.03 23.72
N GLY A 153 -7.88 2.71 23.57
CA GLY A 153 -8.79 2.48 24.69
C GLY A 153 -9.24 3.72 25.47
N LYS A 154 -8.74 4.93 25.13
CA LYS A 154 -9.19 6.17 25.78
C LYS A 154 -10.52 6.65 25.21
N GLU A 155 -11.28 7.40 26.02
CA GLU A 155 -12.60 7.93 25.66
C GLU A 155 -12.59 9.48 25.73
N PRO A 156 -12.07 10.18 24.71
CA PRO A 156 -12.19 11.64 24.61
C PRO A 156 -13.65 12.12 24.54
N LEU A 157 -13.87 13.34 25.04
CA LEU A 157 -15.06 14.13 24.72
C LEU A 157 -14.77 14.98 23.47
N PHE A 158 -15.54 14.78 22.41
CA PHE A 158 -15.51 15.59 21.19
C PHE A 158 -16.60 16.65 21.25
N LYS A 159 -16.21 17.90 21.02
CA LYS A 159 -17.09 19.03 20.76
C LYS A 159 -16.95 19.41 19.30
N VAL A 160 -18.05 19.38 18.58
CA VAL A 160 -18.09 19.65 17.14
C VAL A 160 -19.08 20.76 16.87
N ARG A 161 -18.65 21.75 16.07
CA ARG A 161 -19.51 22.80 15.53
C ARG A 161 -19.54 22.71 14.03
N VAL A 162 -20.71 22.55 13.43
CA VAL A 162 -20.86 22.60 11.97
C VAL A 162 -20.97 24.06 11.55
N ILE A 163 -20.07 24.54 10.70
CA ILE A 163 -20.09 25.91 10.16
C ILE A 163 -20.87 25.92 8.85
N GLU A 164 -20.44 25.10 7.90
CA GLU A 164 -20.98 25.05 6.54
C GLU A 164 -21.19 23.60 6.11
N ILE A 165 -22.21 23.34 5.32
CA ILE A 165 -22.52 22.02 4.77
C ILE A 165 -22.51 22.17 3.25
N LYS A 166 -21.74 21.33 2.57
CA LYS A 166 -21.67 21.26 1.11
C LYS A 166 -22.06 19.87 0.66
N GLN A 167 -22.90 19.81 -0.36
CA GLN A 167 -23.29 18.57 -1.00
C GLN A 167 -22.40 18.33 -2.22
N GLU A 168 -22.05 17.06 -2.44
CA GLU A 168 -21.39 16.62 -3.67
C GLU A 168 -22.38 16.72 -4.83
N LYS A 169 -22.06 17.55 -5.82
CA LYS A 169 -22.79 17.64 -7.08
C LYS A 169 -22.00 16.95 -8.17
N LEU A 170 -22.48 15.76 -8.51
CA LEU A 170 -21.93 14.98 -9.60
C LEU A 170 -22.28 15.63 -10.93
N PRO A 171 -21.31 15.85 -11.83
CA PRO A 171 -21.60 16.28 -13.19
C PRO A 171 -22.44 15.23 -13.91
N ASP A 172 -23.21 15.65 -14.92
CA ASP A 172 -23.89 14.71 -15.79
C ASP A 172 -22.86 13.98 -16.67
N LEU A 173 -23.10 12.70 -16.96
CA LEU A 173 -22.22 11.91 -17.82
C LEU A 173 -22.49 12.27 -19.28
N ASP A 174 -21.85 13.34 -19.75
CA ASP A 174 -21.97 13.85 -21.11
C ASP A 174 -20.59 14.18 -21.73
N ASP A 175 -20.61 14.78 -22.92
CA ASP A 175 -19.40 15.18 -23.63
C ASP A 175 -18.63 16.31 -22.91
N GLU A 176 -19.28 17.11 -22.05
CA GLU A 176 -18.61 18.12 -21.24
C GLU A 176 -17.83 17.49 -20.10
N PHE A 177 -18.40 16.46 -19.45
CA PHE A 177 -17.68 15.66 -18.46
C PHE A 177 -16.43 15.01 -19.07
N ALA A 178 -16.54 14.41 -20.26
CA ALA A 178 -15.39 13.81 -20.94
C ALA A 178 -14.24 14.81 -21.15
N ARG A 179 -14.56 16.03 -21.59
CA ARG A 179 -13.59 17.12 -21.76
C ARG A 179 -13.04 17.64 -20.43
N GLY A 180 -13.88 17.62 -19.40
CA GLY A 180 -13.48 17.94 -18.03
C GLY A 180 -12.41 16.98 -17.52
N VAL A 181 -12.53 15.67 -17.81
CA VAL A 181 -11.56 14.64 -17.41
C VAL A 181 -10.24 14.80 -18.18
N ASN A 182 -10.32 14.92 -19.50
CA ASN A 182 -9.18 15.24 -20.34
C ASN A 182 -9.66 16.02 -21.58
N PRO A 183 -9.07 17.18 -21.89
CA PRO A 183 -9.39 17.95 -23.09
C PRO A 183 -9.32 17.17 -24.42
N ASP A 184 -8.55 16.07 -24.47
CA ASP A 184 -8.42 15.24 -25.66
C ASP A 184 -9.67 14.38 -25.95
N PHE A 185 -10.50 14.09 -24.94
CA PHE A 185 -11.74 13.34 -25.12
C PHE A 185 -12.85 14.27 -25.58
N LYS A 186 -13.34 14.03 -26.80
CA LYS A 186 -14.39 14.87 -27.42
C LYS A 186 -15.80 14.46 -27.04
N THR A 187 -15.98 13.17 -26.72
CA THR A 187 -17.27 12.54 -26.41
C THR A 187 -17.16 11.60 -25.22
N LEU A 188 -18.28 11.33 -24.55
CA LEU A 188 -18.33 10.33 -23.48
C LEU A 188 -17.86 8.96 -23.98
N ASP A 189 -18.27 8.53 -25.16
CA ASP A 189 -17.87 7.23 -25.74
C ASP A 189 -16.34 7.12 -25.88
N SER A 190 -15.65 8.20 -26.28
CA SER A 190 -14.19 8.18 -26.38
C SER A 190 -13.50 8.00 -25.02
N LEU A 191 -14.09 8.53 -23.94
CA LEU A 191 -13.62 8.29 -22.58
C LEU A 191 -13.88 6.82 -22.18
N ARG A 192 -15.06 6.27 -22.48
CA ARG A 192 -15.42 4.87 -22.17
C ARG A 192 -14.48 3.89 -22.86
N ASP A 193 -14.20 4.12 -24.15
CA ASP A 193 -13.29 3.29 -24.96
C ASP A 193 -11.88 3.33 -24.39
N GLN A 194 -11.38 4.51 -24.01
CA GLN A 194 -10.05 4.64 -23.43
C GLN A 194 -9.95 3.98 -22.05
N VAL A 195 -10.97 4.15 -21.19
CA VAL A 195 -11.03 3.48 -19.89
C VAL A 195 -11.05 1.96 -20.07
N SER A 196 -11.84 1.46 -21.02
CA SER A 196 -11.87 0.03 -21.33
C SER A 196 -10.52 -0.47 -21.84
N ALA A 197 -9.84 0.30 -22.69
CA ALA A 197 -8.51 -0.07 -23.21
C ALA A 197 -7.45 -0.08 -22.09
N ASP A 198 -7.45 0.92 -21.21
CA ASP A 198 -6.53 1.01 -20.06
C ASP A 198 -6.78 -0.12 -19.06
N LEU A 199 -8.03 -0.41 -18.74
CA LEU A 199 -8.39 -1.55 -17.89
C LEU A 199 -7.94 -2.88 -18.51
N LYS A 200 -8.12 -3.05 -19.81
CA LYS A 200 -7.68 -4.25 -20.54
C LYS A 200 -6.17 -4.40 -20.49
N LEU A 201 -5.43 -3.35 -20.81
CA LEU A 201 -3.98 -3.37 -20.77
C LEU A 201 -3.46 -3.72 -19.38
N ARG A 202 -3.96 -3.06 -18.32
CA ARG A 202 -3.55 -3.35 -16.95
C ARG A 202 -3.87 -4.78 -16.53
N ALA A 203 -5.03 -5.28 -16.94
CA ALA A 203 -5.43 -6.62 -16.57
C ALA A 203 -4.66 -7.69 -17.36
N GLU A 204 -4.30 -7.43 -18.62
CA GLU A 204 -3.36 -8.28 -19.40
C GLU A 204 -1.95 -8.27 -18.79
N GLU A 205 -1.42 -7.10 -18.43
CA GLU A 205 -0.12 -6.97 -17.74
C GLU A 205 -0.12 -7.72 -16.42
N LYS A 206 -1.17 -7.54 -15.61
CA LYS A 206 -1.34 -8.26 -14.34
C LYS A 206 -1.44 -9.76 -14.56
N ALA A 207 -2.24 -10.22 -15.52
CA ALA A 207 -2.36 -11.64 -15.82
C ALA A 207 -1.03 -12.24 -16.31
N GLY A 208 -0.22 -11.46 -17.04
CA GLY A 208 1.13 -11.84 -17.43
C GLY A 208 2.05 -12.02 -16.23
N ILE A 209 2.10 -11.04 -15.32
CA ILE A 209 2.88 -11.11 -14.08
C ILE A 209 2.43 -12.29 -13.22
N ASP A 210 1.12 -12.42 -12.97
CA ASP A 210 0.54 -13.50 -12.16
C ASP A 210 0.78 -14.88 -12.81
N PHE A 211 0.92 -14.95 -14.14
CA PHE A 211 1.26 -16.18 -14.85
C PHE A 211 2.77 -16.49 -14.73
N GLU A 212 3.64 -15.51 -14.92
CA GLU A 212 5.08 -15.66 -14.73
C GLU A 212 5.41 -16.09 -13.30
N GLU A 213 4.78 -15.47 -12.30
CA GLU A 213 4.93 -15.87 -10.89
C GLU A 213 4.50 -17.32 -10.66
N ARG A 214 3.34 -17.73 -11.19
CA ARG A 214 2.87 -19.13 -11.10
C ARG A 214 3.81 -20.13 -11.77
N VAL A 215 4.40 -19.76 -12.91
CA VAL A 215 5.39 -20.61 -13.60
C VAL A 215 6.66 -20.73 -12.76
N ILE A 216 7.17 -19.62 -12.23
CA ILE A 216 8.36 -19.61 -11.38
C ILE A 216 8.10 -20.46 -10.12
N GLU A 217 6.95 -20.29 -9.47
CA GLU A 217 6.55 -21.06 -8.29
C GLU A 217 6.51 -22.56 -8.60
N ALA A 218 5.87 -22.97 -9.70
CA ALA A 218 5.85 -24.37 -10.12
C ALA A 218 7.24 -24.94 -10.44
N VAL A 219 8.14 -24.13 -10.99
CA VAL A 219 9.55 -24.53 -11.23
C VAL A 219 10.30 -24.67 -9.91
N VAL A 220 10.11 -23.73 -8.98
CA VAL A 220 10.76 -23.75 -7.66
C VAL A 220 10.31 -24.96 -6.84
N ASP A 221 9.04 -25.34 -6.91
CA ASP A 221 8.51 -26.51 -6.21
C ASP A 221 9.10 -27.84 -6.71
N LEU A 222 9.53 -27.89 -7.98
CA LEU A 222 10.20 -29.04 -8.58
C LEU A 222 11.71 -28.99 -8.44
N ALA A 223 12.28 -27.81 -8.20
CA ALA A 223 13.70 -27.61 -8.19
C ALA A 223 14.32 -27.96 -6.83
N GLU A 224 15.42 -28.70 -6.85
CA GLU A 224 16.27 -28.87 -5.69
C GLU A 224 17.42 -27.86 -5.76
N LEU A 225 17.53 -27.01 -4.72
CA LEU A 225 18.58 -26.02 -4.60
C LEU A 225 19.44 -26.30 -3.37
N GLU A 226 20.73 -26.52 -3.60
CA GLU A 226 21.75 -26.51 -2.56
C GLU A 226 22.55 -25.22 -2.66
N PHE A 227 22.44 -24.35 -1.65
CA PHE A 227 23.14 -23.08 -1.62
C PHE A 227 23.80 -22.83 -0.26
N PRO A 228 24.95 -22.14 -0.24
CA PRO A 228 25.60 -21.82 1.02
C PRO A 228 24.79 -20.75 1.80
N PRO A 229 24.75 -20.84 3.15
CA PRO A 229 23.98 -19.93 3.98
C PRO A 229 24.42 -18.46 3.86
N ILE A 230 25.67 -18.20 3.48
CA ILE A 230 26.19 -16.85 3.25
C ILE A 230 25.39 -16.08 2.17
N LEU A 231 24.80 -16.78 1.19
CA LEU A 231 23.97 -16.12 0.18
C LEU A 231 22.68 -15.56 0.78
N VAL A 232 22.12 -16.23 1.78
CA VAL A 232 20.94 -15.75 2.51
C VAL A 232 21.30 -14.50 3.31
N GLU A 233 22.42 -14.53 4.03
CA GLU A 233 22.90 -13.37 4.81
C GLU A 233 23.14 -12.15 3.92
N MET A 234 23.80 -12.34 2.78
CA MET A 234 24.04 -11.28 1.80
C MET A 234 22.73 -10.69 1.25
N GLU A 235 21.71 -11.52 1.01
CA GLU A 235 20.41 -11.06 0.51
C GLU A 235 19.63 -10.31 1.60
N VAL A 236 19.67 -10.78 2.85
CA VAL A 236 19.08 -10.07 4.00
C VAL A 236 19.72 -8.69 4.16
N ASP A 237 21.05 -8.60 4.10
CA ASP A 237 21.77 -7.33 4.17
C ASP A 237 21.41 -6.42 3.00
N ARG A 238 21.24 -6.97 1.79
CA ARG A 238 20.78 -6.20 0.61
C ARG A 238 19.40 -5.60 0.86
N LEU A 239 18.43 -6.40 1.31
CA LEU A 239 17.06 -5.96 1.58
C LEU A 239 17.01 -4.88 2.68
N LEU A 240 17.77 -5.04 3.77
CA LEU A 240 17.86 -4.06 4.85
C LEU A 240 18.45 -2.73 4.37
N ASN A 241 19.47 -2.78 3.52
CA ASN A 241 20.09 -1.59 2.94
C ASN A 241 19.13 -0.86 1.98
N GLU A 242 18.39 -1.60 1.16
CA GLU A 242 17.36 -1.02 0.28
C GLU A 242 16.23 -0.36 1.07
N GLN A 243 15.75 -1.02 2.13
CA GLN A 243 14.73 -0.46 3.01
C GLN A 243 15.25 0.81 3.71
N SER A 244 16.49 0.78 4.21
CA SER A 244 17.12 1.95 4.85
C SER A 244 17.22 3.14 3.89
N ARG A 245 17.61 2.89 2.63
CA ARG A 245 17.65 3.93 1.58
C ARG A 245 16.27 4.50 1.28
N ARG A 246 15.24 3.65 1.17
CA ARG A 246 13.84 4.08 0.97
C ARG A 246 13.36 4.98 2.10
N LEU A 247 13.65 4.62 3.36
CA LEU A 247 13.27 5.42 4.53
C LEU A 247 13.99 6.77 4.57
N GLN A 248 15.29 6.80 4.26
CA GLN A 248 16.07 8.03 4.15
C GLN A 248 15.54 8.96 3.06
N MET A 249 15.13 8.44 1.89
CA MET A 249 14.55 9.24 0.81
C MET A 249 13.11 9.71 1.10
N SER A 250 12.34 8.96 1.91
CA SER A 250 10.97 9.33 2.28
C SER A 250 10.90 10.43 3.37
N GLY A 251 12.02 10.99 3.82
CA GLY A 251 12.05 12.06 4.83
C GLY A 251 11.63 11.63 6.24
N LYS A 252 11.40 10.34 6.46
CA LYS A 252 11.24 9.72 7.78
C LYS A 252 12.59 9.21 8.26
N GLY A 253 13.53 10.13 8.46
CA GLY A 253 14.65 9.88 9.36
C GLY A 253 14.13 9.84 10.78
N LEU A 254 14.58 8.86 11.56
CA LEU A 254 14.35 8.73 13.00
C LEU A 254 14.60 10.03 13.77
#